data_AF-A0A0P8C6Z1-F1
#
_entry.id   AF-A0A0P8C6Z1-F1
#
_cell.length_a   1.000
_cell.length_b   1.000
_cell.length_c   1.000
_cell.angle_alpha   90.00
_cell.angle_beta   90.00
_cell.angle_gamma   90.00
#
_symmetry.space_group_name_H-M   'P 1'
#
loop_
_entity.id
_entity.type
_entity.pdbx_description
1 polymer ?
#
loop_
_entity_poly.entity_id
_entity_poly.type
_entity_poly.pdbx_seq_one_letter_code
_entity_poly.pdbx_strand_id
1 'polypeptide(L)'
;MTSFDLNEPLLPPHAETVGMQDLNGLTKAHFQQARRRSLKRIAAAMPALSFSELDQAFIIWGFIALAIFLLAQFSMLSWPDQALVDAALTGLGIVSTSKLTWRLACSESLRWVVCLWAVLMMGGMIATAYGIFCGVGIILANLCLLWLSLCAAGYLAMGIGLRSRCFTAASLVHGFALIEVQLHPSDQFLVSGLVMAVTLFFFSVVPWDMRAAEAEELCGIQPITRQISRQISGQISGRISRQISGRISGQISAWRSESINRK
;
A
#
# COMPACT_ATOMS: atom_id res chain seq x y z
N MET A 1 37.59 35.30 -51.38
CA MET A 1 36.95 36.54 -51.87
C MET A 1 35.46 36.28 -52.02
N THR A 2 34.66 37.30 -51.72
CA THR A 2 33.17 37.37 -51.66
C THR A 2 32.54 36.54 -50.53
N SER A 3 31.64 37.05 -49.68
CA SER A 3 31.05 38.38 -49.55
C SER A 3 30.28 38.38 -48.22
N PHE A 4 30.33 39.51 -47.50
CA PHE A 4 29.54 39.76 -46.29
C PHE A 4 28.06 39.90 -46.63
N ASP A 5 27.21 39.25 -45.82
CA ASP A 5 25.76 39.41 -45.88
C ASP A 5 25.34 40.44 -44.82
N LEU A 6 24.88 41.61 -45.28
CA LEU A 6 24.38 42.73 -44.50
C LEU A 6 22.87 42.82 -44.74
N ASN A 7 22.08 42.22 -43.85
CA ASN A 7 20.66 42.48 -43.72
C ASN A 7 20.27 42.43 -42.25
N GLU A 8 20.38 43.59 -41.61
CA GLU A 8 19.74 43.93 -40.34
C GLU A 8 18.21 44.09 -40.58
N PRO A 9 17.36 43.96 -39.54
CA PRO A 9 16.91 45.22 -38.95
C PRO A 9 16.66 45.19 -37.43
N LEU A 10 17.18 46.24 -36.77
CA LEU A 10 16.48 47.19 -35.88
C LEU A 10 15.48 46.60 -34.86
N LEU A 11 15.97 46.38 -33.64
CA LEU A 11 15.13 46.23 -32.44
C LEU A 11 14.60 47.60 -31.97
N PRO A 12 13.32 47.71 -31.57
CA PRO A 12 12.73 48.95 -31.06
C PRO A 12 13.05 49.17 -29.56
N PRO A 13 13.09 50.43 -29.09
CA PRO A 13 13.22 50.75 -27.67
C PRO A 13 11.83 50.83 -27.03
N HIS A 14 11.55 50.02 -25.99
CA HIS A 14 10.49 50.35 -25.04
C HIS A 14 10.53 49.57 -23.72
N ALA A 15 10.17 50.32 -22.67
CA ALA A 15 9.57 49.93 -21.39
C ALA A 15 10.51 49.57 -20.22
N GLU A 16 10.83 50.60 -19.45
CA GLU A 16 10.79 50.56 -17.98
C GLU A 16 9.60 49.74 -17.47
N THR A 17 9.88 48.80 -16.57
CA THR A 17 9.17 48.55 -15.30
C THR A 17 9.74 47.26 -14.73
N VAL A 18 10.94 47.35 -14.14
CA VAL A 18 11.40 46.32 -13.20
C VAL A 18 10.52 46.46 -11.97
N GLY A 19 9.37 45.79 -12.05
CA GLY A 19 8.43 45.66 -10.96
C GLY A 19 9.13 45.08 -9.75
N MET A 20 8.86 45.70 -8.61
CA MET A 20 9.17 45.23 -7.27
C MET A 20 8.69 43.78 -7.14
N GLN A 21 9.58 42.86 -7.47
CA GLN A 21 9.33 41.42 -7.49
C GLN A 21 9.10 40.98 -6.04
N ASP A 22 7.96 40.34 -5.81
CA ASP A 22 7.45 39.91 -4.52
C ASP A 22 8.46 39.04 -3.75
N LEU A 23 9.26 39.69 -2.89
CA LEU A 23 10.28 39.10 -2.02
C LEU A 23 9.69 38.05 -1.05
N ASN A 24 8.39 38.14 -0.75
CA ASN A 24 7.70 37.16 0.09
C ASN A 24 7.43 35.85 -0.66
N GLY A 25 7.24 35.89 -1.97
CA GLY A 25 7.12 34.70 -2.82
C GLY A 25 8.42 33.92 -2.92
N LEU A 26 9.55 34.62 -3.07
CA LEU A 26 10.89 34.03 -3.16
C LEU A 26 11.37 33.42 -1.84
N THR A 27 11.11 34.08 -0.71
CA THR A 27 11.47 33.55 0.62
C THR A 27 10.62 32.33 1.00
N LYS A 28 9.32 32.34 0.68
CA LYS A 28 8.43 31.18 0.88
C LYS A 28 8.84 30.00 -0.01
N ALA A 29 9.26 30.25 -1.25
CA ALA A 29 9.79 29.23 -2.14
C ALA A 29 11.12 28.65 -1.63
N HIS A 30 12.04 29.49 -1.16
CA HIS A 30 13.31 29.05 -0.56
C HIS A 30 13.09 28.25 0.73
N PHE A 31 12.15 28.65 1.58
CA PHE A 31 11.84 27.92 2.82
C PHE A 31 11.21 26.56 2.53
N GLN A 32 10.28 26.48 1.57
CA GLN A 32 9.71 25.20 1.12
C GLN A 32 10.76 24.30 0.48
N GLN A 33 11.68 24.86 -0.29
CA GLN A 33 12.78 24.12 -0.91
C GLN A 33 13.82 23.66 0.12
N ALA A 34 14.14 24.48 1.12
CA ALA A 34 15.01 24.13 2.24
C ALA A 34 14.38 23.01 3.08
N ARG A 35 13.09 23.10 3.40
CA ARG A 35 12.35 22.04 4.11
C ARG A 35 12.35 20.72 3.32
N ARG A 36 12.14 20.76 2.00
CA ARG A 36 12.23 19.58 1.13
C ARG A 36 13.64 18.99 1.11
N ARG A 37 14.69 19.82 1.13
CA ARG A 37 16.09 19.39 1.18
C ARG A 37 16.46 18.78 2.53
N SER A 38 15.99 19.36 3.64
CA SER A 38 16.20 18.80 4.98
C SER A 38 15.49 17.46 5.14
N LEU A 39 14.25 17.34 4.66
CA LEU A 39 13.54 16.05 4.62
C LEU A 39 14.26 15.02 3.74
N LYS A 40 14.78 15.43 2.57
CA LYS A 40 15.60 14.55 1.72
C LYS A 40 16.91 14.14 2.37
N ARG A 41 17.57 15.01 3.14
CA ARG A 41 18.81 14.67 3.86
C ARG A 41 18.56 13.74 5.03
N ILE A 42 17.47 13.91 5.76
CA ILE A 42 17.04 12.97 6.81
C ILE A 42 16.69 11.63 6.18
N ALA A 43 15.97 11.63 5.05
CA ALA A 43 15.65 10.41 4.30
C ALA A 43 16.90 9.72 3.73
N ALA A 44 17.94 10.47 3.33
CA ALA A 44 19.20 9.94 2.82
C ALA A 44 20.20 9.52 3.91
N ALA A 45 19.96 9.90 5.17
CA ALA A 45 20.76 9.48 6.32
C ALA A 45 20.29 8.12 6.90
N MET A 46 19.15 7.62 6.46
CA MET A 46 18.71 6.25 6.74
C MET A 46 19.44 5.29 5.76
N PRO A 47 20.04 4.18 6.24
CA PRO A 47 20.59 3.17 5.34
C PRO A 47 19.49 2.71 4.38
N ALA A 48 19.84 2.56 3.10
CA ALA A 48 18.90 2.27 2.01
C ALA A 48 18.31 0.85 2.11
N LEU A 49 17.46 0.63 3.10
CA LEU A 49 16.38 -0.34 3.04
C LEU A 49 15.29 0.35 2.21
N SER A 50 15.09 -0.10 0.98
CA SER A 50 14.03 0.39 0.10
C SER A 50 12.67 -0.08 0.63
N PHE A 51 12.20 0.54 1.72
CA PHE A 51 10.93 0.20 2.33
C PHE A 51 9.77 0.58 1.41
N SER A 52 8.87 -0.36 1.20
CA SER A 52 7.60 -0.12 0.52
C SER A 52 6.75 0.89 1.30
N GLU A 53 5.77 1.50 0.63
CA GLU A 53 4.78 2.37 1.30
C GLU A 53 4.09 1.63 2.47
N LEU A 54 3.90 0.33 2.33
CA LEU A 54 3.24 -0.48 3.35
C LEU A 54 4.18 -0.86 4.49
N ASP A 55 5.47 -1.11 4.23
CA ASP A 55 6.48 -1.33 5.29
C ASP A 55 6.61 -0.08 6.17
N GLN A 56 6.62 1.10 5.53
CA GLN A 56 6.61 2.39 6.22
C GLN A 56 5.36 2.57 7.10
N ALA A 57 4.19 2.12 6.63
CA ALA A 57 2.96 2.17 7.42
C ALA A 57 3.07 1.31 8.69
N PHE A 58 3.64 0.11 8.58
CA PHE A 58 3.89 -0.75 9.73
C PHE A 58 4.89 -0.14 10.72
N ILE A 59 5.98 0.46 10.23
CA ILE A 59 6.97 1.13 11.07
C ILE A 59 6.34 2.30 11.84
N ILE A 60 5.57 3.15 11.14
CA ILE A 60 4.88 4.28 11.76
C ILE A 60 3.95 3.80 12.87
N TRP A 61 3.11 2.80 12.59
CA TRP A 61 2.22 2.23 13.63
C TRP A 61 2.99 1.57 14.76
N GLY A 62 4.10 0.89 14.49
CA GLY A 62 4.92 0.24 15.50
C GLY A 62 5.48 1.24 16.51
N PHE A 63 6.01 2.37 16.03
CA PHE A 63 6.47 3.45 16.90
C PHE A 63 5.34 4.15 17.65
N ILE A 64 4.21 4.40 16.99
CA ILE A 64 3.05 5.02 17.64
C ILE A 64 2.52 4.12 18.77
N ALA A 65 2.32 2.83 18.50
CA ALA A 65 1.88 1.86 19.49
C ALA A 65 2.88 1.78 20.66
N LEU A 66 4.18 1.65 20.38
CA LEU A 66 5.18 1.61 21.42
C LEU A 66 5.17 2.88 22.28
N ALA A 67 5.06 4.06 21.67
CA ALA A 67 5.01 5.32 22.40
C ALA A 67 3.80 5.40 23.33
N ILE A 68 2.59 5.13 22.81
CA ILE A 68 1.33 5.17 23.58
C ILE A 68 1.40 4.26 24.81
N PHE A 69 1.84 3.02 24.64
CA PHE A 69 1.87 2.05 25.73
C PHE A 69 3.02 2.28 26.72
N LEU A 70 4.17 2.81 26.28
CA LEU A 70 5.23 3.25 27.19
C LEU A 70 4.82 4.49 27.99
N LEU A 71 4.10 5.43 27.37
CA LEU A 71 3.48 6.55 28.06
C LEU A 71 2.53 6.03 29.15
N ALA A 72 1.65 5.09 28.83
CA ALA A 72 0.74 4.49 29.81
C ALA A 72 1.45 3.78 30.97
N GLN A 73 2.59 3.12 30.72
CA GLN A 73 3.32 2.37 31.75
C GLN A 73 4.14 3.27 32.67
N PHE A 74 4.80 4.30 32.14
CA PHE A 74 5.86 5.02 32.84
C PHE A 74 5.58 6.51 33.05
N SER A 75 4.55 7.06 32.42
CA SER A 75 4.25 8.48 32.54
C SER A 75 3.55 8.81 33.86
N MET A 76 3.78 10.04 34.33
CA MET A 76 3.06 10.64 35.47
C MET A 76 1.90 11.54 35.00
N LEU A 77 1.54 11.50 33.71
CA LEU A 77 0.42 12.27 33.17
C LEU A 77 -0.90 11.81 33.79
N SER A 78 -1.84 12.75 33.93
CA SER A 78 -3.21 12.39 34.27
C SER A 78 -3.83 11.57 33.14
N TRP A 79 -4.74 10.65 33.48
CA TRP A 79 -5.43 9.82 32.47
C TRP A 79 -6.12 10.64 31.37
N PRO A 80 -6.80 11.77 31.65
CA PRO A 80 -7.37 12.62 30.61
C PRO A 80 -6.33 13.25 29.68
N ASP A 81 -5.21 13.76 30.22
CA ASP A 81 -4.15 14.37 29.42
C ASP A 81 -3.48 13.32 28.52
N GLN A 82 -3.22 12.13 29.07
CA GLN A 82 -2.67 11.03 28.31
C GLN A 82 -3.64 10.56 27.21
N ALA A 83 -4.94 10.44 27.51
CA ALA A 83 -5.95 10.07 26.52
C ALA A 83 -5.99 11.04 25.33
N LEU A 84 -5.78 12.34 25.57
CA LEU A 84 -5.71 13.35 24.52
C LEU A 84 -4.47 13.16 23.64
N VAL A 85 -3.31 12.89 24.25
CA VAL A 85 -2.07 12.58 23.53
C VAL A 85 -2.21 11.30 22.70
N ASP A 86 -2.75 10.24 23.31
CA ASP A 86 -2.94 8.94 22.68
C ASP A 86 -3.93 9.02 21.51
N ALA A 87 -5.01 9.78 21.65
CA ALA A 87 -5.97 10.05 20.58
C ALA A 87 -5.33 10.86 19.43
N ALA A 88 -4.49 11.85 19.74
CA ALA A 88 -3.79 12.63 18.72
C ALA A 88 -2.78 11.76 17.94
N LEU A 89 -2.00 10.94 18.64
CA LEU A 89 -1.06 10.00 18.03
C LEU A 89 -1.76 8.95 17.18
N THR A 90 -2.84 8.36 17.69
CA THR A 90 -3.62 7.35 16.96
C THR A 90 -4.31 7.96 15.74
N GLY A 91 -4.87 9.16 15.86
CA GLY A 91 -5.43 9.91 14.73
C GLY A 91 -4.39 10.24 13.64
N LEU A 92 -3.18 10.65 14.06
CA LEU A 92 -2.06 10.84 13.15
C LEU A 92 -1.65 9.53 12.47
N GLY A 93 -1.62 8.43 13.21
CA GLY A 93 -1.40 7.08 12.69
C GLY A 93 -2.42 6.74 11.58
N ILE A 94 -3.72 6.83 11.89
CA ILE A 94 -4.79 6.57 10.92
C ILE A 94 -4.62 7.41 9.66
N VAL A 95 -4.46 8.73 9.78
CA VAL A 95 -4.37 9.63 8.62
C VAL A 95 -3.12 9.36 7.79
N SER A 96 -1.96 9.19 8.45
CA SER A 96 -0.68 8.99 7.76
C SER A 96 -0.64 7.64 7.05
N THR A 97 -1.00 6.55 7.72
CA THR A 97 -0.94 5.21 7.12
C THR A 97 -2.03 5.00 6.11
N SER A 98 -3.24 5.54 6.32
CA SER A 98 -4.29 5.48 5.30
C SER A 98 -3.85 6.17 4.02
N LYS A 99 -3.25 7.37 4.10
CA LYS A 99 -2.73 8.07 2.91
C LYS A 99 -1.64 7.26 2.20
N LEU A 100 -0.75 6.68 2.99
CA LEU A 100 0.39 5.93 2.49
C LEU A 100 -0.04 4.64 1.78
N THR A 101 -1.00 3.91 2.34
CA THR A 101 -1.48 2.65 1.78
C THR A 101 -2.66 2.80 0.81
N TRP A 102 -3.28 3.99 0.71
CA TRP A 102 -4.50 4.17 -0.09
C TRP A 102 -4.31 3.81 -1.56
N ARG A 103 -3.19 4.21 -2.16
CA ARG A 103 -2.92 3.95 -3.58
C ARG A 103 -2.76 2.46 -3.84
N LEU A 104 -1.96 1.79 -3.00
CA LEU A 104 -1.77 0.34 -3.04
C LEU A 104 -3.09 -0.41 -2.81
N ALA A 105 -3.87 0.03 -1.82
CA ALA A 105 -5.18 -0.56 -1.53
C ALA A 105 -6.18 -0.34 -2.69
N CYS A 106 -6.04 0.74 -3.45
CA CYS A 106 -6.86 0.96 -4.64
C CYS A 106 -6.44 0.09 -5.83
N SER A 107 -5.13 -0.11 -6.06
CA SER A 107 -4.64 -0.95 -7.16
C SER A 107 -4.96 -2.42 -6.93
N GLU A 108 -4.82 -2.90 -5.68
CA GLU A 108 -5.00 -4.30 -5.32
C GLU A 108 -6.44 -4.63 -4.85
N SER A 109 -7.40 -3.71 -4.97
CA SER A 109 -8.78 -3.85 -4.45
C SER A 109 -8.89 -4.11 -2.93
N LEU A 110 -7.85 -3.81 -2.16
CA LEU A 110 -7.76 -3.99 -0.70
C LEU A 110 -8.28 -2.80 0.12
N ARG A 111 -9.13 -1.94 -0.45
CA ARG A 111 -9.71 -0.76 0.25
C ARG A 111 -10.38 -1.14 1.57
N TRP A 112 -11.01 -2.31 1.60
CA TRP A 112 -11.67 -2.83 2.79
C TRP A 112 -10.71 -2.98 3.97
N VAL A 113 -9.43 -3.32 3.74
CA VAL A 113 -8.42 -3.46 4.80
C VAL A 113 -8.13 -2.12 5.45
N VAL A 114 -7.95 -1.07 4.64
CA VAL A 114 -7.70 0.28 5.14
C VAL A 114 -8.91 0.80 5.92
N CYS A 115 -10.12 0.61 5.39
CA CYS A 115 -11.34 0.98 6.09
C CYS A 115 -11.54 0.20 7.40
N LEU A 116 -11.28 -1.12 7.39
CA LEU A 116 -11.38 -1.97 8.57
C LEU A 116 -10.48 -1.45 9.69
N TRP A 117 -9.19 -1.23 9.41
CA TRP A 117 -8.26 -0.75 10.42
C TRP A 117 -8.59 0.66 10.90
N ALA A 118 -9.00 1.57 10.00
CA ALA A 118 -9.45 2.90 10.40
C ALA A 118 -10.65 2.83 11.36
N VAL A 119 -11.63 1.96 11.08
CA VAL A 119 -12.80 1.75 11.95
C VAL A 119 -12.42 1.12 13.28
N LEU A 120 -11.57 0.08 13.28
CA LEU A 120 -11.12 -0.58 14.51
C LEU A 120 -10.34 0.37 15.42
N MET A 121 -9.40 1.15 14.86
CA MET A 121 -8.63 2.12 15.63
C MET A 121 -9.51 3.26 16.14
N MET A 122 -10.46 3.75 15.32
CA MET A 122 -11.44 4.76 15.77
C MET A 122 -12.33 4.23 16.89
N GLY A 123 -12.81 2.99 16.77
CA GLY A 123 -13.60 2.33 17.81
C GLY A 123 -12.84 2.19 19.13
N GLY A 124 -11.58 1.75 19.07
CA GLY A 124 -10.70 1.65 20.24
C GLY A 124 -10.43 3.00 20.90
N MET A 125 -10.17 4.05 20.12
CA MET A 125 -10.03 5.42 20.62
C MET A 125 -11.30 5.91 21.32
N ILE A 126 -12.47 5.76 20.69
CA ILE A 126 -13.75 6.20 21.26
C ILE A 126 -14.05 5.45 22.56
N ALA A 127 -13.86 4.13 22.57
CA ALA A 127 -14.06 3.31 23.77
C ALA A 127 -13.10 3.71 24.90
N THR A 128 -11.83 3.97 24.59
CA THR A 128 -10.81 4.45 25.55
C THR A 128 -11.19 5.81 26.12
N ALA A 129 -11.56 6.77 25.26
CA ALA A 129 -12.00 8.09 25.67
C ALA A 129 -13.26 8.01 26.55
N TYR A 130 -14.25 7.20 26.15
CA TYR A 130 -15.46 6.97 26.95
C TYR A 130 -15.12 6.38 28.32
N GLY A 131 -14.24 5.39 28.38
CA GLY A 131 -13.74 4.85 29.64
C GLY A 131 -13.17 5.93 30.56
N ILE A 132 -12.28 6.77 30.03
CA ILE A 132 -11.52 7.75 30.82
C ILE A 132 -12.39 8.94 31.23
N PHE A 133 -13.10 9.56 30.29
CA PHE A 133 -13.90 10.76 30.56
C PHE A 133 -15.20 10.46 31.29
N CYS A 134 -15.79 9.27 31.10
CA CYS A 134 -17.00 8.86 31.83
C CYS A 134 -16.70 7.98 33.05
N GLY A 135 -15.42 7.72 33.36
CA GLY A 135 -15.01 6.97 34.55
C GLY A 135 -15.48 5.51 34.58
N VAL A 136 -15.59 4.86 33.42
CA VAL A 136 -16.05 3.46 33.34
C VAL A 136 -14.92 2.50 33.70
N GLY A 137 -14.85 2.15 34.99
CA GLY A 137 -13.77 1.36 35.58
C GLY A 137 -13.50 0.02 34.88
N ILE A 138 -14.54 -0.66 34.36
CA ILE A 138 -14.38 -1.94 33.64
C ILE A 138 -13.57 -1.75 32.35
N ILE A 139 -13.79 -0.65 31.62
CA ILE A 139 -13.04 -0.34 30.40
C ILE A 139 -11.60 0.02 30.76
N LEU A 140 -11.39 0.84 31.80
CA LEU A 140 -10.05 1.22 32.27
C LEU A 140 -9.23 0.02 32.72
N ALA A 141 -9.83 -0.88 33.50
CA ALA A 141 -9.18 -2.09 33.99
C ALA A 141 -8.81 -3.07 32.86
N ASN A 142 -9.45 -2.96 31.70
CA ASN A 142 -9.27 -3.87 30.57
C ASN A 142 -8.79 -3.15 29.30
N LEU A 143 -8.10 -2.01 29.43
CA LEU A 143 -7.69 -1.21 28.27
C LEU A 143 -6.73 -1.99 27.35
N CYS A 144 -5.74 -2.65 27.94
CA CYS A 144 -4.80 -3.50 27.20
C CYS A 144 -5.51 -4.66 26.50
N LEU A 145 -6.44 -5.29 27.21
CA LEU A 145 -7.26 -6.39 26.69
C LEU A 145 -8.11 -5.92 25.49
N LEU A 146 -8.71 -4.73 25.57
CA LEU A 146 -9.47 -4.11 24.49
C LEU A 146 -8.59 -3.92 23.23
N TRP A 147 -7.43 -3.29 23.38
CA TRP A 147 -6.55 -2.98 22.25
C TRP A 147 -5.93 -4.24 21.62
N LEU A 148 -5.45 -5.19 22.44
CA LEU A 148 -4.99 -6.49 21.95
C LEU A 148 -6.10 -7.26 21.23
N SER A 149 -7.34 -7.21 21.73
CA SER A 149 -8.49 -7.84 21.07
C SER A 149 -8.82 -7.21 19.72
N LEU A 150 -8.78 -5.88 19.61
CA LEU A 150 -8.98 -5.16 18.35
C LEU A 150 -7.90 -5.54 17.33
N CYS A 151 -6.64 -5.61 17.75
CA CYS A 151 -5.55 -6.07 16.90
C CYS A 151 -5.73 -7.54 16.50
N ALA A 152 -6.04 -8.44 17.44
CA ALA A 152 -6.29 -9.85 17.16
C ALA A 152 -7.43 -10.04 16.13
N ALA A 153 -8.52 -9.28 16.28
CA ALA A 153 -9.65 -9.28 15.35
C ALA A 153 -9.28 -8.73 13.97
N GLY A 154 -8.54 -7.61 13.92
CA GLY A 154 -8.06 -7.02 12.67
C GLY A 154 -7.12 -7.96 11.91
N TYR A 155 -6.16 -8.58 12.60
CA TYR A 155 -5.27 -9.58 12.04
C TYR A 155 -6.00 -10.85 11.60
N LEU A 156 -7.01 -11.31 12.36
CA LEU A 156 -7.82 -12.45 11.97
C LEU A 156 -8.61 -12.16 10.69
N ALA A 157 -9.25 -10.99 10.62
CA ALA A 157 -9.98 -10.55 9.44
C ALA A 157 -9.07 -10.45 8.22
N MET A 158 -7.85 -9.93 8.35
CA MET A 158 -6.85 -9.95 7.27
C MET A 158 -6.37 -11.36 6.94
N GLY A 159 -6.18 -12.24 7.93
CA GLY A 159 -5.82 -13.64 7.72
C GLY A 159 -6.87 -14.39 6.90
N ILE A 160 -8.16 -14.16 7.19
CA ILE A 160 -9.28 -14.75 6.44
C ILE A 160 -9.41 -14.08 5.06
N GLY A 161 -9.50 -12.76 5.02
CA GLY A 161 -9.78 -12.00 3.79
C GLY A 161 -8.65 -12.03 2.77
N LEU A 162 -7.40 -12.07 3.22
CA LEU A 162 -6.22 -12.18 2.35
C LEU A 162 -5.68 -13.62 2.25
N ARG A 163 -6.37 -14.58 2.88
CA ARG A 163 -5.93 -15.99 3.02
C ARG A 163 -4.46 -16.11 3.48
N SER A 164 -4.05 -15.23 4.40
CA SER A 164 -2.66 -15.09 4.83
C SER A 164 -2.38 -15.79 6.14
N ARG A 165 -1.47 -16.76 6.10
CA ARG A 165 -1.01 -17.49 7.30
C ARG A 165 -0.29 -16.58 8.29
N CYS A 166 0.41 -15.55 7.79
CA CYS A 166 1.18 -14.64 8.63
C CYS A 166 0.26 -13.77 9.50
N PHE A 167 -0.83 -13.26 8.93
CA PHE A 167 -1.83 -12.50 9.71
C PHE A 167 -2.64 -13.39 10.66
N THR A 168 -2.94 -14.64 10.28
CA THR A 168 -3.54 -15.60 11.24
C THR A 168 -2.59 -15.89 12.40
N ALA A 169 -1.29 -16.08 12.14
CA ALA A 169 -0.30 -16.28 13.20
C ALA A 169 -0.19 -15.04 14.10
N ALA A 170 -0.18 -13.83 13.54
CA ALA A 170 -0.20 -12.59 14.33
C ALA A 170 -1.46 -12.47 15.20
N SER A 171 -2.63 -12.88 14.70
CA SER A 171 -3.86 -12.95 15.49
C SER A 171 -3.72 -13.89 16.68
N LEU A 172 -3.13 -15.07 16.48
CA LEU A 172 -2.85 -16.02 17.58
C LEU A 172 -1.84 -15.46 18.58
N VAL A 173 -0.79 -14.78 18.12
CA VAL A 173 0.19 -14.12 19.01
C VAL A 173 -0.50 -13.09 19.91
N HIS A 174 -1.42 -12.28 19.37
CA HIS A 174 -2.21 -11.34 20.18
C HIS A 174 -3.21 -12.08 21.08
N GLY A 175 -3.77 -13.21 20.62
CA GLY A 175 -4.54 -14.17 21.40
C GLY A 175 -3.81 -14.70 22.63
N PHE A 176 -2.54 -15.08 22.48
CA PHE A 176 -1.70 -15.52 23.60
C PHE A 176 -1.32 -14.35 24.52
N ALA A 177 -1.06 -13.17 23.96
CA ALA A 177 -0.78 -11.98 24.76
C ALA A 177 -1.96 -11.56 25.65
N LEU A 178 -3.21 -11.82 25.24
CA LEU A 178 -4.39 -11.62 26.08
C LEU A 178 -4.33 -12.47 27.37
N ILE A 179 -3.80 -13.69 27.30
CA ILE A 179 -3.62 -14.55 28.48
C ILE A 179 -2.46 -14.03 29.33
N GLU A 180 -1.33 -13.69 28.71
CA GLU A 180 -0.13 -13.21 29.40
C GLU A 180 -0.39 -11.93 30.21
N VAL A 181 -1.14 -10.99 29.63
CA VAL A 181 -1.50 -9.73 30.29
C VAL A 181 -2.37 -9.96 31.54
N GLN A 182 -3.19 -11.01 31.56
CA GLN A 182 -3.99 -11.35 32.74
C GLN A 182 -3.14 -11.96 33.86
N LEU A 183 -2.03 -12.62 33.52
CA LEU A 183 -1.12 -13.21 34.49
C LEU A 183 -0.21 -12.15 35.15
N HIS A 184 0.10 -11.06 34.45
CA HIS A 184 0.98 -9.99 34.92
C HIS A 184 0.31 -8.60 34.79
N PRO A 185 -0.68 -8.26 35.64
CA PRO A 185 -1.45 -7.01 35.51
C PRO A 185 -0.63 -5.72 35.69
N SER A 186 0.52 -5.79 36.38
CA SER A 186 1.38 -4.63 36.63
C SER A 186 2.09 -4.14 35.37
N ASP A 187 2.38 -5.06 34.44
CA ASP A 187 3.17 -4.79 33.23
C ASP A 187 2.30 -4.84 31.97
N GLN A 188 0.97 -4.81 32.15
CA GLN A 188 -0.01 -5.00 31.07
C GLN A 188 0.22 -4.04 29.89
N PHE A 189 0.56 -2.77 30.16
CA PHE A 189 0.77 -1.79 29.10
C PHE A 189 2.08 -2.05 28.37
N LEU A 190 3.17 -2.32 29.12
CA LEU A 190 4.46 -2.65 28.53
C LEU A 190 4.39 -3.88 27.62
N VAL A 191 3.82 -4.98 28.12
CA VAL A 191 3.69 -6.24 27.36
C VAL A 191 2.85 -6.02 26.11
N SER A 192 1.69 -5.35 26.23
CA SER A 192 0.82 -5.07 25.09
C SER A 192 1.51 -4.21 24.03
N GLY A 193 2.17 -3.13 24.46
CA GLY A 193 2.92 -2.23 23.59
C GLY A 193 4.04 -2.94 22.84
N LEU A 194 4.81 -3.80 23.53
CA LEU A 194 5.88 -4.59 22.92
C LEU A 194 5.33 -5.61 21.93
N VAL A 195 4.27 -6.36 22.27
CA VAL A 195 3.66 -7.34 21.36
C VAL A 195 3.16 -6.66 20.09
N MET A 196 2.44 -5.54 20.22
CA MET A 196 1.92 -4.78 19.09
C MET A 196 3.06 -4.22 18.23
N ALA A 197 4.05 -3.55 18.85
CA ALA A 197 5.15 -2.93 18.14
C ALA A 197 6.06 -3.95 17.45
N VAL A 198 6.46 -5.03 18.13
CA VAL A 198 7.29 -6.09 17.55
C VAL A 198 6.58 -6.78 16.40
N THR A 199 5.27 -7.02 16.52
CA THR A 199 4.49 -7.61 15.40
C THR A 199 4.48 -6.70 14.18
N LEU A 200 4.29 -5.40 14.37
CA LEU A 200 4.31 -4.41 13.28
C LEU A 200 5.71 -4.28 12.67
N PHE A 201 6.76 -4.22 13.48
CA PHE A 201 8.14 -4.20 12.99
C PHE A 201 8.51 -5.48 12.26
N PHE A 202 8.05 -6.64 12.73
CA PHE A 202 8.19 -7.90 12.02
C PHE A 202 7.56 -7.82 10.62
N PHE A 203 6.33 -7.31 10.52
CA PHE A 203 5.68 -7.12 9.23
C PHE A 203 6.39 -6.08 8.34
N SER A 204 7.15 -5.13 8.90
CA SER A 204 7.92 -4.20 8.07
C SER A 204 9.16 -4.81 7.41
N VAL A 205 9.60 -5.98 7.88
CA VAL A 205 10.83 -6.64 7.41
C VAL A 205 10.53 -7.94 6.69
N VAL A 206 9.56 -8.71 7.17
CA VAL A 206 9.25 -10.05 6.67
C VAL A 206 8.13 -9.98 5.65
N PRO A 207 8.34 -10.49 4.42
CA PRO A 207 7.27 -10.62 3.44
C PRO A 207 6.14 -11.49 4.00
N TRP A 208 4.93 -10.97 4.05
CA TRP A 208 3.75 -11.72 4.45
C TRP A 208 3.11 -12.38 3.21
N ASP A 209 2.73 -13.65 3.36
CA ASP A 209 2.12 -14.46 2.28
C ASP A 209 0.72 -13.90 1.96
N MET A 210 0.63 -13.01 0.97
CA MET A 210 -0.62 -12.77 0.25
C MET A 210 -0.69 -13.83 -0.84
N ARG A 211 -1.47 -14.89 -0.60
CA ARG A 211 -1.87 -15.78 -1.68
C ARG A 211 -2.78 -14.98 -2.59
N ALA A 212 -2.18 -14.33 -3.58
CA ALA A 212 -2.91 -13.69 -4.65
C ALA A 212 -3.97 -14.67 -5.15
N ALA A 213 -5.16 -14.15 -5.43
CA ALA A 213 -6.30 -14.86 -6.01
C ALA A 213 -5.99 -15.58 -7.34
N GLU A 214 -4.73 -15.61 -7.78
CA GLU A 214 -4.21 -16.24 -8.98
C GLU A 214 -4.28 -17.78 -8.95
N ALA A 215 -4.46 -18.45 -7.82
CA ALA A 215 -4.60 -19.92 -7.83
C ALA A 215 -5.99 -20.41 -8.29
N GLU A 216 -7.05 -19.62 -8.09
CA GLU A 216 -8.41 -20.02 -8.52
C GLU A 216 -8.72 -19.56 -9.95
N GLU A 217 -8.22 -18.39 -10.38
CA GLU A 217 -8.48 -17.88 -11.73
C GLU A 217 -7.56 -18.50 -12.81
N LEU A 218 -6.31 -18.85 -12.45
CA LEU A 218 -5.37 -19.50 -13.39
C LEU A 218 -5.71 -20.98 -13.62
N CYS A 219 -6.43 -21.64 -12.69
CA CYS A 219 -6.92 -23.01 -12.90
C CYS A 219 -8.27 -23.05 -13.64
N GLY A 220 -9.07 -21.97 -13.58
CA GLY A 220 -10.38 -21.88 -14.25
C GLY A 220 -10.35 -21.30 -15.66
N ILE A 221 -9.49 -20.30 -15.93
CA ILE A 221 -9.56 -19.51 -17.18
C ILE A 221 -8.47 -19.91 -18.20
N GLN A 222 -7.28 -20.34 -17.76
CA GLN A 222 -6.23 -20.79 -18.69
C GLN A 222 -6.58 -22.02 -19.54
N PRO A 223 -7.29 -23.07 -19.07
CA PRO A 223 -7.57 -24.21 -19.94
C PRO A 223 -8.46 -23.79 -21.10
N ILE A 224 -9.43 -22.90 -20.86
CA ILE A 224 -10.38 -22.45 -21.88
C ILE A 224 -9.69 -21.58 -22.92
N THR A 225 -8.86 -20.60 -22.53
CA THR A 225 -8.17 -19.73 -23.51
C THR A 225 -7.12 -20.49 -24.31
N ARG A 226 -6.36 -21.42 -23.71
CA ARG A 226 -5.43 -22.28 -24.46
C ARG A 226 -6.16 -23.24 -25.38
N GLN A 227 -7.30 -23.80 -24.95
CA GLN A 227 -8.07 -24.74 -25.76
C GLN A 227 -8.74 -24.04 -26.94
N ILE A 228 -9.33 -22.86 -26.72
CA ILE A 228 -9.90 -22.02 -27.79
C ILE A 228 -8.79 -21.57 -28.74
N SER A 229 -7.64 -21.10 -28.24
CA SER A 229 -6.51 -20.70 -29.08
C SER A 229 -5.98 -21.86 -29.94
N ARG A 230 -5.83 -23.06 -29.37
CA ARG A 230 -5.42 -24.26 -30.11
C ARG A 230 -6.47 -24.72 -31.13
N GLN A 231 -7.75 -24.70 -30.78
CA GLN A 231 -8.83 -25.04 -31.71
C GLN A 231 -8.90 -24.07 -32.88
N ILE A 232 -8.88 -22.77 -32.62
CA ILE A 232 -8.96 -21.74 -33.65
C ILE A 232 -7.72 -21.79 -34.54
N SER A 233 -6.53 -21.84 -33.95
CA SER A 233 -5.27 -21.91 -34.72
C SER A 233 -5.20 -23.18 -35.58
N GLY A 234 -5.56 -24.34 -35.02
CA GLY A 234 -5.55 -25.62 -35.74
C GLY A 234 -6.60 -25.70 -36.84
N GLN A 235 -7.83 -25.22 -36.60
CA GLN A 235 -8.90 -25.26 -37.59
C GLN A 235 -8.69 -24.26 -38.72
N ILE A 236 -8.25 -23.03 -38.42
CA ILE A 236 -8.01 -22.00 -39.43
C ILE A 236 -6.81 -22.40 -40.29
N SER A 237 -5.68 -22.76 -39.66
CA SER A 237 -4.46 -23.13 -40.41
C SER A 237 -4.70 -24.39 -41.25
N GLY A 238 -5.38 -25.40 -40.71
CA GLY A 238 -5.69 -26.64 -41.42
C GLY A 238 -6.71 -26.49 -42.56
N ARG A 239 -7.67 -25.57 -42.46
CA ARG A 239 -8.63 -25.29 -43.54
C ARG A 239 -8.02 -24.43 -44.65
N ILE A 240 -7.28 -23.39 -44.29
CA ILE A 240 -6.63 -22.51 -45.26
C ILE A 240 -5.59 -23.30 -46.06
N SER A 241 -4.76 -24.10 -45.38
CA SER A 241 -3.75 -24.93 -46.05
C SER A 241 -4.38 -25.91 -47.06
N ARG A 242 -5.47 -26.59 -46.68
CA ARG A 242 -6.19 -27.52 -47.58
C ARG A 242 -6.88 -26.82 -48.75
N GLN A 243 -7.50 -25.66 -48.53
CA GLN A 243 -8.15 -24.92 -49.61
C GLN A 243 -7.14 -24.37 -50.62
N ILE A 244 -6.04 -23.80 -50.14
CA ILE A 244 -4.99 -23.25 -51.01
C ILE A 244 -4.31 -24.38 -51.77
N SER A 245 -3.88 -25.45 -51.08
CA SER A 245 -3.21 -26.59 -51.71
C SER A 245 -4.12 -27.29 -52.73
N GLY A 246 -5.40 -27.48 -52.41
CA GLY A 246 -6.38 -28.07 -53.33
C GLY A 246 -6.64 -27.21 -54.57
N ARG A 247 -6.77 -25.89 -54.41
CA ARG A 247 -6.96 -24.98 -55.56
C ARG A 247 -5.74 -24.91 -56.47
N ILE A 248 -4.54 -24.79 -55.88
CA ILE A 248 -3.29 -24.73 -56.65
C ILE A 248 -3.07 -26.05 -57.39
N SER A 249 -3.22 -27.19 -56.71
CA SER A 249 -3.05 -28.50 -57.35
C SER A 249 -4.08 -28.74 -58.46
N GLY A 250 -5.34 -28.31 -58.24
CA GLY A 250 -6.39 -28.37 -59.24
C GLY A 250 -6.08 -27.52 -60.48
N GLN A 251 -5.69 -26.26 -60.30
CA GLN A 251 -5.34 -25.37 -61.41
C GLN A 251 -4.11 -25.86 -62.20
N ILE A 252 -3.09 -26.38 -61.51
CA ILE A 252 -1.91 -26.95 -62.17
C ILE A 252 -2.29 -28.20 -62.97
N SER A 253 -3.12 -29.08 -62.42
CA SER A 253 -3.56 -30.29 -63.13
C SER A 253 -4.41 -29.97 -64.36
N ALA A 254 -5.31 -28.98 -64.28
CA ALA A 254 -6.14 -28.52 -65.38
C ALA A 254 -5.31 -27.87 -66.50
N TRP A 255 -4.36 -27.00 -66.12
CA TRP A 255 -3.45 -26.38 -67.07
C TRP A 255 -2.56 -27.42 -67.78
N ARG A 256 -2.12 -28.45 -67.05
CA ARG A 256 -1.34 -29.55 -67.61
C ARG A 256 -2.15 -30.43 -68.57
N SER A 257 -3.42 -30.73 -68.26
CA SER A 257 -4.27 -31.49 -69.19
C SER A 257 -4.59 -30.70 -70.46
N GLU A 258 -4.81 -29.39 -70.33
CA GLU A 258 -5.16 -28.54 -71.47
C GLU A 258 -3.97 -28.28 -72.40
N SER A 259 -2.75 -28.19 -71.84
CA SER A 259 -1.52 -28.08 -72.64
C SER A 259 -1.14 -29.38 -73.34
N ILE A 260 -1.48 -30.54 -72.78
CA ILE A 260 -1.28 -31.85 -73.44
C ILE A 260 -2.27 -32.06 -74.58
N ASN A 261 -3.52 -31.59 -74.45
CA ASN A 261 -4.57 -31.79 -75.46
C ASN A 261 -4.53 -30.80 -76.64
N ARG A 262 -3.59 -29.84 -76.63
CA ARG A 262 -3.37 -28.86 -77.73
C ARG A 262 -2.19 -29.24 -78.65
N LYS A 263 -1.67 -30.47 -78.54
CA LYS A 263 -0.71 -31.07 -79.47
C LYS A 263 -1.38 -32.18 -80.26
#